data_AF-A0A087TKS0-F1
#
_entry.id   AF-A0A087TKS0-F1
#
_cell.length_a   1.000
_cell.length_b   1.000
_cell.length_c   1.000
_cell.angle_alpha   90.00
_cell.angle_beta   90.00
_cell.angle_gamma   90.00
#
_symmetry.space_group_name_H-M   'P 1'
#
loop_
_entity.id
_entity.type
_entity.pdbx_description
1 polymer ?
#
loop_
_entity_poly.entity_id
_entity_poly.type
_entity_poly.pdbx_seq_one_letter_code
_entity_poly.pdbx_strand_id
1 'polypeptide(L)' 'MKNQRLFIVLWIVIIVSFHFCCVSPMKDNPAKGKICIGTSGRMSVPSNREHHYQNLRDRYTNCTYVDGNLELTWLK' A
#
# COMPACT_ATOMS: atom_id res chain seq x y z
N MET A 1 -9.29 12.53 -40.11
CA MET A 1 -8.18 11.97 -39.28
C MET A 1 -7.76 12.84 -38.08
N LYS A 2 -8.14 14.13 -37.95
CA LYS A 2 -7.84 14.95 -36.76
C LYS A 2 -8.68 14.58 -35.52
N ASN A 3 -9.96 14.31 -35.74
CA ASN A 3 -10.92 14.07 -34.65
C ASN A 3 -10.64 12.75 -33.92
N GLN A 4 -10.21 11.71 -34.66
CA GLN A 4 -9.88 10.41 -34.06
C GLN A 4 -8.62 10.46 -33.18
N ARG A 5 -7.61 11.26 -33.55
CA ARG A 5 -6.44 11.50 -32.70
C ARG A 5 -6.80 12.30 -31.45
N LEU A 6 -7.73 13.24 -31.56
CA LEU A 6 -8.22 14.03 -30.42
C LEU A 6 -8.92 13.15 -29.37
N PHE A 7 -9.76 12.20 -29.81
CA PHE A 7 -10.39 11.25 -28.90
C PHE A 7 -9.35 10.38 -28.19
N ILE A 8 -8.37 9.82 -28.92
CA ILE A 8 -7.32 8.98 -28.33
C ILE A 8 -6.53 9.74 -27.25
N VAL A 9 -6.17 11.00 -27.51
CA VAL A 9 -5.46 11.84 -26.53
C VAL A 9 -6.34 12.10 -25.30
N LEU A 10 -7.63 12.39 -25.48
CA LEU A 10 -8.55 12.59 -24.37
C LEU A 10 -8.65 11.34 -23.48
N TRP A 11 -8.79 10.15 -24.08
CA TRP A 11 -8.87 8.88 -23.35
C TRP A 11 -7.58 8.58 -22.59
N ILE A 12 -6.41 8.83 -23.19
CA ILE A 12 -5.12 8.63 -22.53
C ILE A 12 -4.99 9.57 -21.32
N VAL A 13 -5.36 10.85 -21.46
CA VAL A 13 -5.31 11.82 -20.34
C VAL A 13 -6.21 11.36 -19.20
N ILE A 14 -7.43 10.91 -19.49
CA ILE A 14 -8.38 10.42 -18.46
C ILE A 14 -7.83 9.18 -17.76
N ILE A 15 -7.30 8.20 -18.49
CA ILE A 15 -6.75 6.96 -17.92
C ILE A 15 -5.52 7.27 -17.05
N VAL A 16 -4.58 8.08 -17.55
CA VAL A 16 -3.35 8.41 -16.82
C VAL A 16 -3.65 9.21 -15.55
N SER A 17 -4.59 10.16 -15.60
CA SER A 17 -4.99 10.92 -14.42
C SER A 17 -5.73 10.06 -13.37
N PHE A 18 -6.50 9.06 -13.80
CA PHE A 18 -7.13 8.11 -12.87
C PHE A 18 -6.12 7.15 -12.21
N HIS A 19 -5.10 6.71 -12.96
CA HIS A 19 -4.06 5.82 -12.43
C HIS A 19 -3.09 6.52 -11.47
N PHE A 20 -2.88 7.83 -11.60
CA PHE A 20 -1.90 8.55 -10.78
C PHE A 20 -2.36 8.83 -9.34
N CYS A 21 -3.66 8.69 -9.02
CA CYS A 21 -4.19 8.99 -7.69
C CYS A 21 -3.75 7.98 -6.61
N CYS A 22 -3.40 6.74 -6.99
CA CYS A 22 -3.15 5.67 -6.02
C CYS A 22 -1.70 5.54 -5.55
N VAL A 23 -0.75 6.26 -6.15
CA VAL A 23 0.68 6.13 -5.82
C VAL A 23 1.17 7.40 -5.14
N SER A 24 0.79 7.59 -3.88
CA SER A 24 1.44 8.58 -3.01
C SER A 24 2.51 7.88 -2.17
N PRO A 25 3.82 8.13 -2.40
CA PRO A 25 4.85 7.70 -1.45
C PRO A 25 4.77 8.60 -0.21
N MET A 26 4.37 8.04 0.93
CA MET A 26 4.38 8.76 2.20
C MET A 26 5.84 9.08 2.57
N LYS A 27 6.20 10.38 2.50
CA LYS A 27 7.53 10.89 2.82
C LYS A 27 7.71 10.86 4.35
N ASP A 28 8.49 9.90 4.84
CA ASP A 28 8.78 9.75 6.26
C ASP A 28 9.60 10.96 6.75
N ASN A 29 9.09 11.65 7.78
CA ASN A 29 9.71 12.85 8.33
C ASN A 29 10.50 12.41 9.57
N PRO A 30 11.83 12.48 9.60
CA PRO A 30 12.65 11.79 10.62
C PRO A 30 12.40 12.24 12.08
N ALA A 31 11.70 13.36 12.30
CA ALA A 31 11.29 13.83 13.63
C ALA A 31 9.98 13.19 14.14
N LYS A 32 9.23 12.48 13.29
CA LYS A 32 8.03 11.74 13.62
C LYS A 32 8.32 10.30 13.23
N GLY A 33 8.40 9.39 14.21
CA GLY A 33 8.85 8.03 13.94
C GLY A 33 8.08 7.34 12.81
N LYS A 34 8.69 6.31 12.22
CA LYS A 34 8.19 5.59 11.04
C LYS A 34 6.70 5.24 11.20
N ILE A 35 5.91 5.68 10.22
CA ILE A 35 4.50 5.32 10.09
C ILE A 35 4.38 4.08 9.20
N CYS A 36 3.64 3.06 9.65
CA CYS A 36 3.40 1.84 8.87
C CYS A 36 1.93 1.72 8.53
N ILE A 37 1.65 1.19 7.34
CA ILE A 37 0.28 0.91 6.92
C ILE A 37 -0.18 -0.39 7.60
N GLY A 38 -1.38 -0.36 8.16
CA GLY A 38 -2.03 -1.52 8.78
C GLY A 38 -2.50 -2.56 7.76
N THR A 39 -3.18 -3.59 8.26
CA THR A 39 -3.75 -4.67 7.44
C THR A 39 -5.25 -4.86 7.66
N SER A 40 -5.85 -5.65 6.77
CA SER A 40 -7.28 -5.98 6.77
C SER A 40 -7.52 -7.47 6.45
N GLY A 41 -6.55 -8.32 6.77
CA GLY A 41 -6.59 -9.78 6.56
C GLY A 41 -7.46 -10.51 7.56
N ARG A 42 -7.83 -9.89 8.68
CA ARG A 42 -8.69 -10.47 9.73
C ARG A 42 -8.13 -11.83 10.19
N MET A 43 -8.90 -12.91 9.99
CA MET A 43 -8.54 -14.28 10.36
C MET A 43 -8.11 -15.14 9.17
N SER A 44 -7.73 -14.53 8.04
CA SER A 44 -7.23 -15.28 6.87
C SER A 44 -6.04 -16.14 7.26
N VAL A 45 -6.06 -17.42 6.92
CA VAL A 45 -4.99 -18.37 7.23
C VAL A 45 -3.84 -18.20 6.22
N PRO A 46 -2.59 -17.93 6.65
CA PRO A 46 -1.45 -17.87 5.74
C PRO A 46 -1.07 -19.27 5.26
N SER A 47 -0.63 -19.38 4.02
CA SER A 47 -0.10 -20.64 3.46
C SER A 47 1.21 -21.08 4.13
N ASN A 48 2.03 -20.13 4.56
CA ASN A 48 3.32 -20.35 5.22
C ASN A 48 3.45 -19.38 6.41
N ARG A 49 3.70 -19.91 7.62
CA ARG A 49 3.71 -19.13 8.87
C ARG A 49 5.02 -18.40 9.08
N GLU A 50 6.13 -18.99 8.66
CA GLU A 50 7.47 -18.39 8.75
C GLU A 50 7.53 -17.12 7.90
N HIS A 51 7.03 -17.19 6.68
CA HIS A 51 6.92 -16.05 5.79
C HIS A 51 5.92 -15.01 6.31
N HIS A 52 4.80 -15.45 6.89
CA HIS A 52 3.85 -14.53 7.54
C HIS A 52 4.49 -13.74 8.67
N TYR A 53 5.27 -14.40 9.53
CA TYR A 53 6.01 -13.76 10.61
C TYR A 53 7.05 -12.76 10.08
N GLN A 54 7.82 -13.14 9.06
CA GLN A 54 8.80 -12.23 8.43
C GLN A 54 8.14 -10.96 7.90
N ASN A 55 6.99 -11.10 7.23
CA ASN A 55 6.24 -9.94 6.73
C ASN A 55 5.76 -9.02 7.85
N LEU A 56 5.27 -9.57 8.97
CA LEU A 56 4.86 -8.77 10.13
C LEU A 56 6.06 -8.04 10.74
N ARG A 57 7.17 -8.75 10.94
CA ARG A 57 8.42 -8.18 11.48
C ARG A 57 8.92 -7.04 10.60
N ASP A 58 9.10 -7.27 9.31
CA ASP A 58 9.73 -6.29 8.42
C ASP A 58 8.84 -5.05 8.22
N ARG A 59 7.52 -5.24 8.19
CA ARG A 59 6.55 -4.15 8.13
C ARG A 59 6.64 -3.25 9.36
N TYR A 60 6.52 -3.83 10.56
CA TYR A 60 6.32 -3.08 11.79
C TYR A 60 7.60 -2.83 12.60
N THR A 61 8.77 -3.31 12.16
CA THR A 61 10.06 -2.97 12.81
C THR A 61 10.29 -1.46 12.74
N ASN A 62 10.65 -0.90 13.91
CA ASN A 62 10.85 0.53 14.16
C ASN A 62 9.63 1.40 13.87
N CYS A 63 8.43 0.80 13.81
CA CYS A 63 7.21 1.55 13.63
C CYS A 63 6.75 2.19 14.93
N THR A 64 6.42 3.48 14.88
CA THR A 64 5.89 4.20 16.05
C THR A 64 4.40 4.46 15.96
N TYR A 65 3.86 4.42 14.74
CA TYR A 65 2.46 4.66 14.48
C TYR A 65 1.98 3.78 13.34
N VAL A 66 0.83 3.14 13.52
CA VAL A 66 0.19 2.32 12.47
C VAL A 66 -1.03 3.06 11.96
N ASP A 67 -1.03 3.35 10.66
CA ASP A 67 -2.18 3.90 9.96
C ASP A 67 -3.07 2.74 9.49
N GLY A 68 -4.09 2.42 10.28
CA GLY A 68 -4.97 1.27 10.11
C GLY A 68 -4.88 0.27 11.27
N ASN A 69 -5.14 -1.01 10.99
CA ASN A 69 -5.17 -2.05 12.03
C ASN A 69 -3.83 -2.78 12.14
N LEU A 70 -3.35 -2.97 13.36
CA LEU A 70 -2.25 -3.87 13.67
C LEU A 70 -2.80 -5.29 13.91
N GLU A 71 -2.77 -6.13 12.87
CA GLU A 71 -3.22 -7.52 12.99
C GLU A 71 -2.03 -8.46 13.25
N LEU A 72 -1.92 -8.95 14.48
CA LEU A 72 -0.95 -9.97 14.89
C LEU A 72 -1.65 -11.33 14.93
N THR A 73 -1.47 -12.13 13.88
CA THR A 73 -2.17 -13.43 13.73
C THR A 73 -1.17 -14.54 13.44
N TRP A 74 -1.57 -15.79 13.71
CA TRP A 74 -0.77 -17.00 13.37
C TRP A 74 0.67 -17.03 13.89
N LEU A 75 0.94 -16.36 15.01
CA LEU A 75 2.23 -16.36 15.71
C LEU A 75 2.36 -17.63 16.56
N LYS A 76 2.82 -18.73 15.97
CA LYS A 76 3.08 -19.98 16.69
C LYS A 76 4.30 -20.69 16.12
#